data_AF-A0A3B9U4Y9-F1
#
_entry.id   AF-A0A3B9U4Y9-F1
#
_cell.length_a   1.000
_cell.length_b   1.000
_cell.length_c   1.000
_cell.angle_alpha   90.00
_cell.angle_beta   90.00
_cell.angle_gamma   90.00
#
_symmetry.space_group_name_H-M   'P 1'
#
loop_
_entity.id
_entity.type
_entity.pdbx_description
1 polymer ?
#
loop_
_entity_poly.entity_id
_entity_poly.type
_entity_poly.pdbx_seq_one_letter_code
_entity_poly.pdbx_strand_id
1 'polypeptide(L)'
;MHYNYKQKRSHVEMRSCKNYQSGQTLIETMVAALVLVMGIAAAVSLGIFGLSVTSNITKQIVAVGLAREGIEAVKNMRDTNWLRTPISNTCYDFYSTSNVANCYPEWLTGGVGAGYEEEGYDISPDSGLQHFELRYNLNSNQPWVLRNSPLTGNPRFGLDYSPNNLQFGLYADNMAPVSVSNTNSKIGRAITLSTVDGTFVPFNDADIGPRLKVTVNVWWSDRRCPVSDTIPSSDRCKVTLETYLTNWKNY
;
A
#
# COMPACT_ATOMS: atom_id res chain seq x y z
N MET A 1 -98.34 -14.76 14.49
CA MET A 1 -97.73 -13.48 14.08
C MET A 1 -96.87 -13.75 12.85
N HIS A 2 -97.37 -13.37 11.68
CA HIS A 2 -96.70 -13.52 10.39
C HIS A 2 -95.80 -12.32 10.13
N TYR A 3 -94.50 -12.53 9.91
CA TYR A 3 -93.61 -11.52 9.34
C TYR A 3 -93.20 -11.96 7.93
N ASN A 4 -93.75 -11.26 6.95
CA ASN A 4 -93.46 -11.39 5.53
C ASN A 4 -92.21 -10.57 5.20
N TYR A 5 -91.10 -11.21 4.84
CA TYR A 5 -89.93 -10.51 4.31
C TYR A 5 -89.96 -10.55 2.78
N LYS A 6 -90.34 -9.41 2.18
CA LYS A 6 -90.46 -9.21 0.74
C LYS A 6 -89.06 -9.11 0.12
N GLN A 7 -88.62 -10.18 -0.53
CA GLN A 7 -87.31 -10.27 -1.19
C GLN A 7 -87.30 -9.39 -2.45
N LYS A 8 -86.61 -8.24 -2.40
CA LYS A 8 -86.41 -7.33 -3.55
C LYS A 8 -85.23 -7.85 -4.39
N ARG A 9 -85.51 -8.62 -5.45
CA ARG A 9 -84.52 -9.00 -6.47
C ARG A 9 -84.14 -7.76 -7.28
N SER A 10 -83.00 -7.15 -6.98
CA SER A 10 -82.32 -6.25 -7.92
C SER A 10 -81.59 -7.10 -8.95
N HIS A 11 -82.12 -7.12 -10.18
CA HIS A 11 -81.40 -7.59 -11.35
C HIS A 11 -80.13 -6.74 -11.53
N VAL A 12 -79.00 -7.25 -11.06
CA VAL A 12 -77.68 -6.77 -11.48
C VAL A 12 -77.33 -7.58 -12.73
N GLU A 13 -77.58 -7.00 -13.90
CA GLU A 13 -76.95 -7.48 -15.13
C GLU A 13 -75.44 -7.36 -14.96
N MET A 14 -74.77 -8.49 -14.64
CA MET A 14 -73.34 -8.61 -14.88
C MET A 14 -73.12 -8.64 -16.39
N ARG A 15 -73.01 -7.45 -16.98
CA ARG A 15 -72.44 -7.29 -18.32
C ARG A 15 -70.99 -7.73 -18.25
N SER A 16 -70.75 -8.96 -18.70
CA SER A 16 -69.44 -9.48 -19.03
C SER A 16 -68.84 -8.65 -20.16
N CYS A 17 -68.11 -7.58 -19.83
CA CYS A 17 -67.14 -6.99 -20.74
C CYS A 17 -65.93 -7.92 -20.80
N LYS A 18 -66.04 -9.02 -21.55
CA LYS A 18 -64.86 -9.66 -22.13
C LYS A 18 -64.35 -8.69 -23.20
N ASN A 19 -63.58 -7.69 -22.77
CA ASN A 19 -62.72 -6.95 -23.66
C ASN A 19 -61.62 -7.93 -24.07
N TYR A 20 -61.85 -8.61 -25.19
CA TYR A 20 -60.76 -9.22 -25.95
C TYR A 20 -59.82 -8.08 -26.31
N GLN A 21 -58.70 -7.96 -25.59
CA GLN A 21 -57.53 -7.20 -26.03
C GLN A 21 -56.86 -7.95 -27.20
N SER A 22 -57.61 -8.28 -28.24
CA SER A 22 -57.11 -8.90 -29.47
C SER A 22 -56.57 -7.79 -30.36
N GLY A 23 -55.38 -7.33 -29.98
CA GLY A 23 -54.69 -6.19 -30.57
C GLY A 23 -53.50 -5.72 -29.73
N GLN A 24 -53.04 -6.47 -28.73
CA GLN A 24 -51.66 -6.35 -28.24
C GLN A 24 -50.76 -6.76 -29.40
N THR A 25 -50.33 -5.72 -30.09
CA THR A 25 -49.85 -5.76 -31.46
C THR A 25 -48.37 -6.08 -31.47
N LEU A 26 -47.89 -6.64 -32.57
CA LEU A 26 -46.47 -6.89 -32.88
C LEU A 26 -45.56 -5.74 -32.41
N ILE A 27 -46.03 -4.49 -32.46
CA ILE A 27 -45.32 -3.32 -31.96
C ILE A 27 -44.97 -3.37 -30.46
N GLU A 28 -45.82 -3.94 -29.60
CA GLU A 28 -45.55 -4.10 -28.17
C GLU A 28 -44.42 -5.09 -27.93
N THR A 29 -44.37 -6.19 -28.69
CA THR A 29 -43.24 -7.12 -28.63
C THR A 29 -41.94 -6.51 -29.15
N MET A 30 -42.02 -5.63 -30.17
CA MET A 30 -40.84 -4.88 -30.64
C MET A 30 -40.35 -3.88 -29.58
N VAL A 31 -41.26 -3.15 -28.93
CA VAL A 31 -40.91 -2.22 -27.85
C VAL A 31 -40.34 -2.98 -26.65
N ALA A 32 -40.96 -4.09 -26.24
CA ALA A 32 -40.45 -4.94 -25.17
C ALA A 32 -39.06 -5.50 -25.48
N ALA A 33 -38.81 -5.94 -26.72
CA ALA A 33 -37.50 -6.39 -27.17
C ALA A 33 -36.46 -5.26 -27.13
N LEU A 34 -36.82 -4.04 -27.54
CA LEU A 34 -35.92 -2.88 -27.46
C LEU A 34 -35.54 -2.55 -26.01
N VAL A 35 -36.53 -2.49 -25.11
CA VAL A 35 -36.29 -2.25 -23.68
C VAL A 35 -35.42 -3.36 -23.09
N LEU A 36 -35.67 -4.62 -23.45
CA LEU A 36 -34.89 -5.77 -22.99
C LEU A 36 -33.43 -5.68 -23.47
N VAL A 37 -33.18 -5.32 -24.73
CA VAL A 37 -31.82 -5.13 -25.26
C VAL A 37 -31.11 -3.98 -24.55
N MET A 38 -31.79 -2.86 -24.30
CA MET A 38 -31.22 -1.75 -23.53
C MET A 38 -30.86 -2.17 -22.10
N GLY A 39 -31.73 -2.93 -21.45
CA GLY A 39 -31.48 -3.48 -20.10
C GLY A 39 -30.27 -4.41 -20.06
N ILE A 40 -30.14 -5.30 -21.04
CA ILE A 40 -28.98 -6.20 -21.16
C ILE A 40 -27.70 -5.41 -21.43
N ALA A 41 -27.73 -4.43 -22.33
CA ALA A 41 -26.57 -3.59 -22.64
C ALA A 41 -26.07 -2.80 -21.42
N ALA A 42 -27.00 -2.26 -20.62
CA ALA A 42 -26.68 -1.57 -19.37
C ALA A 42 -26.05 -2.52 -18.34
N ALA A 43 -26.63 -3.72 -18.14
CA ALA A 43 -26.10 -4.71 -17.21
C ALA A 43 -24.69 -5.20 -17.58
N VAL A 44 -24.44 -5.47 -18.87
CA VAL A 44 -23.12 -5.87 -19.37
C VAL A 44 -22.10 -4.74 -19.19
N SER A 45 -22.47 -3.51 -19.50
CA SER A 45 -21.57 -2.35 -19.33
C SER A 45 -21.16 -2.15 -17.87
N LEU A 46 -22.10 -2.31 -16.94
CA LEU A 46 -21.83 -2.26 -15.51
C LEU A 46 -20.93 -3.42 -15.05
N GLY A 47 -21.14 -4.63 -15.57
CA GLY A 47 -20.30 -5.79 -15.29
C GLY A 47 -18.84 -5.59 -15.72
N ILE A 48 -18.62 -5.09 -16.94
CA ILE A 48 -17.28 -4.76 -17.46
C ILE A 48 -16.62 -3.69 -16.60
N PHE A 49 -17.36 -2.64 -16.22
CA PHE A 49 -16.88 -1.59 -15.34
C PHE A 49 -16.45 -2.16 -13.98
N GLY A 50 -17.28 -3.00 -13.36
CA GLY A 50 -16.97 -3.65 -12.09
C GLY A 50 -15.67 -4.47 -12.14
N LEU A 51 -15.49 -5.29 -13.18
CA LEU A 51 -14.27 -6.08 -13.37
C LEU A 51 -13.02 -5.18 -13.52
N SER A 52 -13.14 -4.05 -14.24
CA SER A 52 -12.03 -3.11 -14.40
C SER A 52 -11.64 -2.42 -13.09
N VAL A 53 -12.57 -2.21 -12.17
CA VAL A 53 -12.29 -1.62 -10.85
C VAL A 53 -11.58 -2.62 -9.94
N THR A 54 -12.00 -3.89 -9.96
CA THR A 54 -11.40 -4.96 -9.13
C THR A 54 -9.89 -5.11 -9.37
N SER A 55 -9.42 -5.06 -10.62
CA SER A 55 -7.99 -5.16 -10.94
C SER A 55 -7.15 -4.06 -10.26
N ASN A 56 -7.66 -2.83 -10.20
CA ASN A 56 -6.95 -1.72 -9.55
C ASN A 56 -6.89 -1.90 -8.04
N ILE A 57 -8.00 -2.37 -7.43
CA ILE A 57 -8.07 -2.62 -5.98
C ILE A 57 -7.05 -3.69 -5.59
N THR A 58 -6.96 -4.79 -6.34
CA THR A 58 -5.98 -5.86 -6.08
C THR A 58 -4.55 -5.31 -6.07
N LYS A 59 -4.17 -4.50 -7.07
CA LYS A 59 -2.83 -3.90 -7.13
C LYS A 59 -2.57 -2.95 -5.97
N GLN A 60 -3.56 -2.16 -5.57
CA GLN A 60 -3.45 -1.26 -4.43
C GLN A 60 -3.27 -2.04 -3.11
N ILE A 61 -4.00 -3.14 -2.90
CA ILE A 61 -3.84 -4.00 -1.73
C ILE A 61 -2.43 -4.61 -1.68
N VAL A 62 -1.94 -5.13 -2.81
CA VAL A 62 -0.57 -5.65 -2.92
C VAL A 62 0.45 -4.53 -2.61
N ALA A 63 0.27 -3.35 -3.19
CA ALA A 63 1.16 -2.21 -2.96
C ALA A 63 1.19 -1.77 -1.49
N VAL A 64 0.04 -1.74 -0.79
CA VAL A 64 -0.03 -1.47 0.65
C VAL A 64 0.71 -2.55 1.44
N GLY A 65 0.54 -3.83 1.09
CA GLY A 65 1.27 -4.94 1.72
C GLY A 65 2.79 -4.78 1.60
N LEU A 66 3.28 -4.54 0.39
CA LEU A 66 4.70 -4.31 0.10
C LEU A 66 5.25 -3.06 0.78
N ALA A 67 4.43 -2.01 0.92
CA ALA A 67 4.81 -0.79 1.62
C ALA A 67 4.94 -1.01 3.13
N ARG A 68 3.99 -1.74 3.74
CA ARG A 68 4.06 -2.15 5.15
C ARG A 68 5.28 -2.99 5.44
N GLU A 69 5.56 -3.95 4.56
CA GLU A 69 6.75 -4.79 4.67
C GLU A 69 8.05 -3.96 4.62
N GLY A 70 8.12 -2.97 3.72
CA GLY A 70 9.27 -2.05 3.68
C GLY A 70 9.46 -1.28 4.99
N ILE A 71 8.38 -0.82 5.62
CA ILE A 71 8.43 -0.17 6.94
C ILE A 71 8.91 -1.14 8.01
N GLU A 72 8.33 -2.33 8.08
CA GLU A 72 8.72 -3.34 9.08
C GLU A 72 10.17 -3.78 8.91
N ALA A 73 10.70 -3.84 7.67
CA ALA A 73 12.11 -4.13 7.43
C ALA A 73 13.02 -3.06 8.06
N VAL A 74 12.78 -1.77 7.83
CA VAL A 74 13.57 -0.68 8.43
C VAL A 74 13.41 -0.65 9.95
N LYS A 75 12.21 -0.95 10.45
CA LYS A 75 11.94 -1.07 11.88
C LYS A 75 12.73 -2.20 12.53
N ASN A 76 12.77 -3.38 11.90
CA ASN A 76 13.57 -4.52 12.34
C ASN A 76 15.08 -4.20 12.32
N MET A 77 15.55 -3.44 11.33
CA MET A 77 16.93 -2.98 11.28
C MET A 77 17.28 -2.09 12.49
N ARG A 78 16.45 -1.08 12.77
CA ARG A 78 16.57 -0.26 13.98
C ARG A 78 16.56 -1.12 15.24
N ASP A 79 15.59 -2.03 15.37
CA ASP A 79 15.44 -2.83 16.60
C ASP A 79 16.66 -3.73 16.81
N THR A 80 17.25 -4.25 15.73
CA THR A 80 18.52 -4.96 15.78
C THR A 80 19.66 -4.06 16.26
N ASN A 81 19.71 -2.81 15.81
CA ASN A 81 20.71 -1.84 16.27
C ASN A 81 20.57 -1.53 17.76
N TRP A 82 19.34 -1.44 18.28
CA TRP A 82 19.11 -1.30 19.73
C TRP A 82 19.62 -2.48 20.55
N LEU A 83 19.56 -3.70 19.99
CA LEU A 83 20.07 -4.89 20.66
C LEU A 83 21.60 -4.98 20.62
N ARG A 84 22.24 -4.39 19.60
CA ARG A 84 23.70 -4.43 19.39
C ARG A 84 24.45 -3.25 20.01
N THR A 85 23.77 -2.18 20.39
CA THR A 85 24.40 -0.94 20.87
C THR A 85 24.11 -0.69 22.36
N PRO A 86 25.07 -0.14 23.11
CA PRO A 86 24.85 0.16 24.52
C PRO A 86 23.85 1.30 24.70
N ILE A 87 23.13 1.27 25.83
CA ILE A 87 22.25 2.36 26.23
C ILE A 87 23.10 3.52 26.78
N SER A 88 22.71 4.76 26.45
CA SER A 88 23.25 5.99 27.03
C SER A 88 22.16 6.73 27.81
N ASN A 89 22.55 7.48 28.83
CA ASN A 89 21.65 8.34 29.62
C ASN A 89 21.80 9.83 29.27
N THR A 90 22.34 10.15 28.10
CA THR A 90 22.64 11.52 27.67
C THR A 90 21.58 12.13 26.74
N CYS A 91 20.43 11.48 26.57
CA CYS A 91 19.39 11.98 25.68
C CYS A 91 18.44 12.94 26.38
N TYR A 92 17.82 13.81 25.58
CA TYR A 92 16.83 14.77 26.06
C TYR A 92 15.60 14.08 26.67
N ASP A 93 15.25 14.44 27.89
CA ASP A 93 13.99 14.07 28.55
C ASP A 93 13.00 15.25 28.46
N PHE A 94 11.86 15.04 27.80
CA PHE A 94 10.81 16.06 27.67
C PHE A 94 10.16 16.42 29.00
N TYR A 95 10.14 15.52 29.98
CA TYR A 95 9.50 15.78 31.28
C TYR A 95 10.43 16.56 32.21
N SER A 96 11.71 16.21 32.24
CA SER A 96 12.69 16.88 33.09
C SER A 96 13.43 18.03 32.41
N THR A 97 13.20 18.26 31.11
CA THR A 97 13.89 19.27 30.27
C THR A 97 15.41 19.19 30.37
N SER A 98 15.96 17.99 30.57
CA SER A 98 17.39 17.74 30.80
C SER A 98 17.87 16.54 30.00
N ASN A 99 19.19 16.44 29.77
CA ASN A 99 19.80 15.34 29.02
C ASN A 99 20.10 14.14 29.92
N VAL A 100 19.04 13.52 30.44
CA VAL A 100 19.13 12.40 31.42
C VAL A 100 18.33 11.17 30.99
N ALA A 101 17.67 11.20 29.83
CA ALA A 101 16.88 10.09 29.34
C ALA A 101 17.76 8.96 28.79
N ASN A 102 17.29 7.73 28.99
CA ASN A 102 17.88 6.53 28.43
C ASN A 102 17.55 6.39 26.94
N CYS A 103 18.55 6.15 26.11
CA CYS A 103 18.40 6.04 24.66
C CYS A 103 19.49 5.19 24.01
N TYR A 104 19.30 4.85 22.73
CA TYR A 104 20.29 4.17 21.90
C TYR A 104 20.96 5.18 20.95
N PRO A 105 22.16 5.69 21.25
CA PRO A 105 22.76 6.76 20.46
C PRO A 105 23.15 6.30 19.04
N GLU A 106 23.62 5.06 18.92
CA GLU A 106 24.12 4.46 17.68
C GLU A 106 23.03 3.68 16.91
N TRP A 107 21.75 3.96 17.16
CA TRP A 107 20.65 3.20 16.57
C TRP A 107 20.53 3.32 15.04
N LEU A 108 21.12 4.35 14.42
CA LEU A 108 21.13 4.52 12.97
C LEU A 108 22.26 3.78 12.29
N THR A 109 23.46 3.83 12.88
CA THR A 109 24.68 3.24 12.32
C THR A 109 24.86 1.80 12.78
N GLY A 110 24.15 1.37 13.82
CA GLY A 110 24.32 0.05 14.41
C GLY A 110 25.72 -0.19 14.97
N GLY A 111 26.45 0.88 15.31
CA GLY A 111 27.84 0.80 15.76
C GLY A 111 28.87 0.58 14.66
N VAL A 112 28.49 0.65 13.38
CA VAL A 112 29.42 0.61 12.24
C VAL A 112 30.48 1.72 12.40
N GLY A 113 31.76 1.35 12.35
CA GLY A 113 32.89 2.28 12.51
C GLY A 113 33.28 2.61 13.96
N ALA A 114 32.55 2.11 14.96
CA ALA A 114 32.83 2.33 16.38
C ALA A 114 33.54 1.15 17.08
N GLY A 115 33.99 0.14 16.31
CA GLY A 115 34.83 -0.96 16.80
C GLY A 115 34.09 -2.06 17.58
N TYR A 116 32.77 -2.15 17.45
CA TYR A 116 31.97 -3.22 18.08
C TYR A 116 32.09 -4.55 17.32
N GLU A 117 32.02 -5.68 18.03
CA GLU A 117 32.28 -7.03 17.50
C GLU A 117 31.24 -7.55 16.50
N GLU A 118 30.02 -7.00 16.52
CA GLU A 118 28.96 -7.29 15.55
C GLU A 118 28.41 -5.99 14.96
N GLU A 119 28.72 -5.73 13.69
CA GLU A 119 28.17 -4.59 12.98
C GLU A 119 26.64 -4.70 12.86
N GLY A 120 25.92 -3.66 13.25
CA GLY A 120 24.49 -3.49 13.01
C GLY A 120 24.19 -2.99 11.60
N TYR A 121 22.95 -2.59 11.39
CA TYR A 121 22.49 -1.99 10.14
C TYR A 121 22.86 -0.52 10.07
N ASP A 122 23.35 -0.08 8.90
CA ASP A 122 23.42 1.34 8.59
C ASP A 122 22.12 1.80 7.91
N ILE A 123 21.31 2.54 8.67
CA ILE A 123 20.07 3.20 8.24
C ILE A 123 20.19 4.72 8.34
N SER A 124 21.42 5.25 8.40
CA SER A 124 21.70 6.69 8.37
C SER A 124 21.52 7.25 6.95
N PRO A 125 20.68 8.30 6.75
CA PRO A 125 20.68 9.04 5.50
C PRO A 125 21.78 10.11 5.54
N ASP A 126 23.04 9.72 5.30
CA ASP A 126 24.28 10.53 5.45
C ASP A 126 24.22 11.98 4.94
N SER A 127 23.34 12.27 3.97
CA SER A 127 23.22 13.56 3.28
C SER A 127 21.78 14.09 3.24
N GLY A 128 20.97 13.78 4.26
CA GLY A 128 19.63 14.34 4.46
C GLY A 128 18.52 13.45 3.91
N LEU A 129 18.48 13.21 2.60
CA LEU A 129 17.48 12.34 1.96
C LEU A 129 18.16 11.33 1.03
N GLN A 130 17.87 10.05 1.24
CA GLN A 130 18.40 8.97 0.41
C GLN A 130 17.32 7.96 0.05
N HIS A 131 17.43 7.39 -1.15
CA HIS A 131 16.54 6.35 -1.64
C HIS A 131 17.27 5.01 -1.65
N PHE A 132 16.56 3.98 -1.23
CA PHE A 132 17.09 2.65 -1.06
C PHE A 132 16.19 1.62 -1.75
N GLU A 133 16.84 0.65 -2.35
CA GLU A 133 16.22 -0.65 -2.62
C GLU A 133 16.38 -1.53 -1.37
N LEU A 134 15.37 -2.36 -1.09
CA LEU A 134 15.41 -3.35 -0.02
C LEU A 134 15.66 -4.72 -0.63
N ARG A 135 16.75 -5.35 -0.18
CA ARG A 135 17.19 -6.68 -0.57
C ARG A 135 17.03 -7.66 0.58
N TYR A 136 16.95 -8.93 0.24
CA TYR A 136 16.92 -10.02 1.19
C TYR A 136 17.99 -11.06 0.83
N ASN A 137 18.81 -11.47 1.80
CA ASN A 137 19.87 -12.45 1.64
C ASN A 137 19.88 -13.41 2.84
N LEU A 138 19.36 -14.62 2.64
CA LEU A 138 19.30 -15.67 3.67
C LEU A 138 20.66 -16.14 4.19
N ASN A 139 21.73 -15.91 3.42
CA ASN A 139 23.08 -16.38 3.75
C ASN A 139 23.89 -15.33 4.53
N SER A 140 23.29 -14.17 4.85
CA SER A 140 23.91 -13.08 5.59
C SER A 140 23.43 -13.07 7.05
N ASN A 141 24.32 -12.73 7.98
CA ASN A 141 23.96 -12.43 9.39
C ASN A 141 23.03 -11.21 9.51
N GLN A 142 22.88 -10.48 8.41
CA GLN A 142 21.98 -9.36 8.22
C GLN A 142 21.11 -9.66 6.99
N PRO A 143 19.97 -10.33 7.16
CA PRO A 143 19.22 -10.84 6.02
C PRO A 143 18.56 -9.73 5.21
N TRP A 144 18.08 -8.67 5.85
CA TRP A 144 17.61 -7.49 5.14
C TRP A 144 18.74 -6.53 4.83
N VAL A 145 18.84 -5.97 3.63
CA VAL A 145 19.89 -5.00 3.30
C VAL A 145 19.27 -3.83 2.57
N LEU A 146 19.52 -2.61 3.05
CA LEU A 146 19.25 -1.39 2.29
C LEU A 146 20.45 -1.08 1.42
N ARG A 147 20.22 -0.87 0.13
CA ARG A 147 21.26 -0.42 -0.79
C ARG A 147 20.84 0.88 -1.42
N ASN A 148 21.70 1.89 -1.35
CA ASN A 148 21.44 3.18 -1.97
C ASN A 148 21.18 2.98 -3.47
N SER A 149 20.06 3.50 -3.94
CA SER A 149 19.68 3.50 -5.35
C SER A 149 19.27 4.92 -5.76
N PRO A 150 20.00 5.56 -6.69
CA PRO A 150 19.67 6.91 -7.11
C PRO A 150 18.39 6.94 -7.95
N LEU A 151 17.63 8.05 -7.88
CA LEU A 151 16.49 8.27 -8.78
C LEU A 151 16.93 8.48 -10.24
N THR A 152 18.19 8.82 -10.48
CA THR A 152 18.74 9.10 -11.82
C THR A 152 19.94 8.22 -12.12
N GLY A 153 20.30 8.08 -13.39
CA GLY A 153 21.50 7.36 -13.84
C GLY A 153 21.34 5.84 -13.90
N ASN A 154 20.69 5.20 -12.92
CA ASN A 154 20.29 3.79 -12.96
C ASN A 154 19.43 3.43 -11.72
N PRO A 155 18.12 3.78 -11.69
CA PRO A 155 17.24 3.45 -10.57
C PRO A 155 16.93 1.95 -10.52
N ARG A 156 16.98 1.38 -9.32
CA ARG A 156 16.99 -0.07 -9.07
C ARG A 156 15.88 -0.45 -8.10
N PHE A 157 14.68 0.06 -8.37
CA PHE A 157 13.52 -0.13 -7.50
C PHE A 157 12.62 -1.28 -7.94
N GLY A 158 12.98 -2.01 -9.00
CA GLY A 158 12.16 -3.09 -9.53
C GLY A 158 12.03 -4.25 -8.54
N LEU A 159 10.80 -4.70 -8.32
CA LEU A 159 10.51 -5.95 -7.64
C LEU A 159 10.27 -7.04 -8.68
N ASP A 160 10.96 -8.17 -8.62
CA ASP A 160 10.68 -9.29 -9.49
C ASP A 160 10.19 -10.48 -8.67
N TYR A 161 8.95 -10.88 -8.91
CA TYR A 161 8.42 -12.11 -8.35
C TYR A 161 8.84 -13.24 -9.27
N SER A 162 9.74 -14.12 -8.81
CA SER A 162 10.07 -15.34 -9.52
C SER A 162 9.22 -16.49 -8.98
N PRO A 163 8.11 -16.88 -9.64
CA PRO A 163 7.29 -18.01 -9.19
C PRO A 163 8.04 -19.34 -9.19
N ASN A 164 9.14 -19.43 -9.95
CA ASN A 164 9.92 -20.64 -10.11
C ASN A 164 11.10 -20.73 -9.12
N ASN A 165 11.30 -19.71 -8.29
CA ASN A 165 12.37 -19.67 -7.31
C ASN A 165 11.82 -19.41 -5.91
N LEU A 166 11.25 -20.46 -5.32
CA LEU A 166 10.68 -20.45 -3.96
C LEU A 166 11.70 -20.11 -2.87
N GLN A 167 13.00 -20.12 -3.18
CA GLN A 167 14.07 -19.89 -2.21
C GLN A 167 14.25 -18.41 -1.87
N PHE A 168 13.81 -17.48 -2.74
CA PHE A 168 14.11 -16.05 -2.60
C PHE A 168 12.87 -15.12 -2.60
N GLY A 169 11.68 -15.65 -2.89
CA GLY A 169 10.43 -14.87 -2.83
C GLY A 169 10.42 -13.66 -3.78
N LEU A 170 9.88 -12.52 -3.34
CA LEU A 170 9.84 -11.24 -4.07
C LEU A 170 11.22 -10.53 -4.14
N TYR A 171 12.26 -11.09 -3.52
CA TYR A 171 13.57 -10.49 -3.37
C TYR A 171 14.63 -11.41 -3.94
N ALA A 172 15.13 -11.13 -5.14
CA ALA A 172 16.23 -11.91 -5.67
C ALA A 172 17.51 -11.66 -4.84
N ASP A 173 18.07 -12.71 -4.25
CA ASP A 173 19.37 -12.67 -3.56
C ASP A 173 20.54 -12.52 -4.56
N ASN A 174 20.34 -12.98 -5.80
CA ASN A 174 21.41 -13.14 -6.79
C ASN A 174 21.19 -12.37 -8.11
N MET A 175 20.08 -11.64 -8.27
CA MET A 175 19.93 -10.77 -9.43
C MET A 175 20.52 -9.40 -9.13
N ALA A 176 21.43 -9.01 -10.03
CA ALA A 176 21.90 -7.65 -10.11
C ALA A 176 20.70 -6.70 -10.02
N PRO A 177 20.84 -5.57 -9.32
CA PRO A 177 19.77 -4.60 -9.16
C PRO A 177 18.99 -4.33 -10.48
N VAL A 178 17.66 -4.38 -10.43
CA VAL A 178 16.80 -4.36 -11.61
C VAL A 178 15.94 -3.10 -11.64
N SER A 179 15.85 -2.46 -12.81
CA SER A 179 14.89 -1.37 -13.03
C SER A 179 13.47 -1.92 -13.17
N VAL A 180 12.46 -1.14 -12.80
CA VAL A 180 11.04 -1.56 -12.87
C VAL A 180 10.66 -2.02 -14.28
N SER A 181 11.18 -1.35 -15.30
CA SER A 181 11.02 -1.63 -16.72
C SER A 181 11.52 -3.00 -17.14
N ASN A 182 12.49 -3.56 -16.42
CA ASN A 182 13.09 -4.86 -16.72
C ASN A 182 12.52 -6.01 -15.87
N THR A 183 11.69 -5.72 -14.86
CA THR A 183 11.04 -6.77 -14.05
C THR A 183 9.82 -7.37 -14.75
N ASN A 184 9.39 -8.58 -14.35
CA ASN A 184 8.14 -9.17 -14.84
C ASN A 184 6.93 -8.58 -14.12
N SER A 185 7.07 -8.26 -12.83
CA SER A 185 5.95 -7.73 -12.03
C SER A 185 5.54 -6.32 -12.48
N LYS A 186 6.47 -5.53 -13.03
CA LYS A 186 6.31 -4.10 -13.31
C LYS A 186 5.85 -3.31 -12.07
N ILE A 187 6.27 -3.76 -10.89
CA ILE A 187 6.08 -3.10 -9.60
C ILE A 187 7.43 -2.55 -9.16
N GLY A 188 7.44 -1.30 -8.70
CA GLY A 188 8.59 -0.66 -8.09
C GLY A 188 8.36 -0.41 -6.61
N ARG A 189 9.44 -0.49 -5.81
CA ARG A 189 9.46 -0.04 -4.42
C ARG A 189 10.73 0.74 -4.12
N ALA A 190 10.56 1.92 -3.55
CA ALA A 190 11.63 2.73 -3.01
C ALA A 190 11.39 3.02 -1.53
N ILE A 191 12.38 2.73 -0.70
CA ILE A 191 12.42 3.17 0.70
C ILE A 191 13.21 4.47 0.73
N THR A 192 12.60 5.54 1.20
CA THR A 192 13.25 6.84 1.32
C THR A 192 13.44 7.11 2.80
N LEU A 193 14.70 7.30 3.20
CA LEU A 193 15.04 7.71 4.54
C LEU A 193 15.40 9.18 4.49
N SER A 194 14.80 9.96 5.39
CA SER A 194 15.20 11.35 5.57
C SER A 194 15.13 11.79 7.02
N THR A 195 15.95 12.76 7.38
CA THR A 195 15.78 13.50 8.63
C THR A 195 14.70 14.56 8.46
N VAL A 196 13.91 14.84 9.51
CA VAL A 196 12.76 15.75 9.41
C VAL A 196 13.19 17.21 9.17
N ASP A 197 14.37 17.61 9.63
CA ASP A 197 14.81 19.03 9.59
C ASP A 197 16.15 19.25 8.86
N GLY A 198 16.66 18.26 8.12
CA GLY A 198 17.92 18.34 7.36
C GLY A 198 19.19 18.52 8.21
N THR A 199 19.02 18.77 9.51
CA THR A 199 20.08 18.81 10.51
C THR A 199 19.91 17.60 11.40
N PHE A 200 20.90 16.72 11.38
CA PHE A 200 21.01 15.65 12.35
C PHE A 200 21.67 16.27 13.59
N VAL A 201 20.86 16.72 14.56
CA VAL A 201 21.34 16.94 15.91
C VAL A 201 20.93 15.70 16.69
N PRO A 202 21.82 14.69 16.80
CA PRO A 202 21.36 13.36 17.13
C PRO A 202 20.66 13.18 18.48
N PHE A 203 20.72 14.15 19.41
CA PHE A 203 20.40 13.84 20.80
C PHE A 203 19.58 14.89 21.57
N ASN A 204 19.33 16.10 21.04
CA ASN A 204 18.96 17.26 21.89
C ASN A 204 17.91 18.23 21.31
N ASP A 205 17.04 17.81 20.39
CA ASP A 205 15.94 18.70 19.95
C ASP A 205 14.82 18.73 21.00
N ALA A 206 14.61 19.89 21.61
CA ALA A 206 13.65 20.12 22.68
C ALA A 206 12.18 20.14 22.20
N ASP A 207 11.95 20.30 20.90
CA ASP A 207 10.62 20.51 20.34
C ASP A 207 10.03 19.20 19.75
N ILE A 208 10.86 18.33 19.15
CA ILE A 208 10.36 17.19 18.36
C ILE A 208 11.09 15.87 18.65
N GLY A 209 12.35 15.93 19.11
CA GLY A 209 13.25 14.79 19.29
C GLY A 209 13.74 14.19 17.95
N PRO A 210 14.84 13.42 17.94
CA PRO A 210 15.40 12.88 16.70
C PRO A 210 14.45 11.85 16.07
N ARG A 211 13.98 12.14 14.86
CA ARG A 211 13.09 11.25 14.08
C ARG A 211 13.69 10.95 12.72
N LEU A 212 13.83 9.66 12.42
CA LEU A 212 14.04 9.19 11.07
C LEU A 212 12.67 9.07 10.38
N LYS A 213 12.44 9.89 9.37
CA LYS A 213 11.28 9.74 8.50
C LYS A 213 11.56 8.61 7.52
N VAL A 214 10.70 7.59 7.54
CA VAL A 214 10.74 6.46 6.63
C VAL A 214 9.53 6.57 5.71
N THR A 215 9.77 6.84 4.44
CA THR A 215 8.73 6.91 3.40
C THR A 215 8.92 5.75 2.44
N VAL A 216 7.94 4.84 2.38
CA VAL A 216 7.94 3.72 1.44
C VAL A 216 6.96 4.00 0.32
N ASN A 217 7.49 4.16 -0.89
CA ASN A 217 6.71 4.33 -2.11
C ASN A 217 6.66 3.00 -2.85
N VAL A 218 5.45 2.53 -3.17
CA VAL A 218 5.24 1.36 -4.03
C VAL A 218 4.36 1.78 -5.19
N TRP A 219 4.79 1.51 -6.42
CA TRP A 219 4.06 1.86 -7.63
C TRP A 219 4.01 0.68 -8.60
N TRP A 220 3.07 0.71 -9.52
CA TRP A 220 2.84 -0.38 -10.46
C TRP A 220 2.52 0.14 -11.86
N SER A 221 2.74 -0.71 -12.85
CA SER A 221 2.29 -0.48 -14.22
C SER A 221 0.87 -1.03 -14.45
N ASP A 222 0.08 -0.26 -15.21
CA ASP A 222 -1.25 -0.63 -15.72
C ASP A 222 -1.59 0.20 -16.96
N ARG A 223 -2.75 -0.04 -17.60
CA ARG A 223 -3.23 0.71 -18.77
C ARG A 223 -3.25 2.23 -18.56
N ARG A 224 -3.47 2.69 -17.32
CA ARG A 224 -3.50 4.13 -16.94
C ARG A 224 -2.29 4.55 -16.12
N CYS A 225 -1.33 3.65 -15.95
CA CYS A 225 -0.14 3.82 -15.14
C CYS A 225 1.06 3.34 -15.97
N PRO A 226 1.69 4.21 -16.77
CA PRO A 226 2.82 3.79 -17.59
C PRO A 226 3.95 3.26 -16.72
N VAL A 227 4.72 2.31 -17.25
CA VAL A 227 5.92 1.80 -16.59
C VAL A 227 6.84 2.97 -16.27
N SER A 228 7.28 3.05 -15.02
CA SER A 228 8.21 4.08 -14.56
C SER A 228 9.29 3.43 -13.70
N ASP A 229 10.54 3.73 -14.01
CA ASP A 229 11.70 3.28 -13.25
C ASP A 229 11.96 4.11 -12.00
N THR A 230 11.31 5.26 -11.88
CA THR A 230 11.40 6.16 -10.73
C THR A 230 10.05 6.28 -10.05
N ILE A 231 10.03 6.94 -8.88
CA ILE A 231 8.79 7.17 -8.14
C ILE A 231 7.87 8.09 -8.96
N PRO A 232 6.67 7.65 -9.36
CA PRO A 232 5.75 8.49 -10.12
C PRO A 232 5.25 9.68 -9.29
N SER A 233 5.08 10.83 -9.95
CA SER A 233 4.47 12.02 -9.34
C SER A 233 2.96 11.85 -9.10
N SER A 234 2.30 10.96 -9.84
CA SER A 234 0.87 10.70 -9.72
C SER A 234 0.56 9.72 -8.59
N ASP A 235 -0.31 10.11 -7.66
CA ASP A 235 -0.76 9.26 -6.55
C ASP A 235 -1.76 8.18 -6.97
N ARG A 236 -2.22 8.20 -8.23
CA ARG A 236 -3.14 7.18 -8.76
C ARG A 236 -2.47 5.81 -8.92
N CYS A 237 -1.17 5.82 -9.19
CA CYS A 237 -0.40 4.65 -9.60
C CYS A 237 0.62 4.23 -8.54
N LYS A 238 0.47 4.78 -7.33
CA LYS A 238 1.42 4.69 -6.24
C LYS A 238 0.66 4.65 -4.93
N VAL A 239 1.20 3.91 -3.99
CA VAL A 239 0.87 4.00 -2.57
C VAL A 239 2.12 4.49 -1.85
N THR A 240 1.92 5.45 -0.96
CA THR A 240 2.96 5.98 -0.09
C THR A 240 2.54 5.70 1.35
N LEU A 241 3.40 5.02 2.10
CA LEU A 241 3.27 4.91 3.56
C LEU A 241 4.44 5.64 4.21
N GLU A 242 4.15 6.31 5.31
CA GLU A 242 5.15 7.04 6.08
C GLU A 242 5.10 6.59 7.54
N THR A 243 6.27 6.49 8.15
CA THR A 243 6.41 6.32 9.59
C THR A 243 7.60 7.13 10.10
N TYR A 244 7.64 7.34 11.41
CA TYR A 244 8.74 8.00 12.09
C TYR A 244 9.34 7.03 13.09
N LEU A 245 10.64 6.78 12.96
CA LEU A 245 11.41 5.98 13.91
C LEU A 245 12.20 6.91 14.82
N THR A 246 12.32 6.54 16.08
CA THR A 246 13.10 7.26 17.11
C THR A 246 14.09 6.31 17.76
N ASN A 247 14.94 6.83 18.63
CA ASN A 247 15.88 6.07 19.46
C ASN A 247 15.37 5.75 20.88
N TRP A 248 14.09 6.00 21.14
CA TRP A 248 13.51 5.93 22.48
C TRP A 248 12.98 4.53 22.75
N LYS A 249 13.34 4.02 23.92
CA LYS A 249 12.87 2.73 24.43
C LYS A 249 11.70 2.92 25.40
N ASN A 250 10.69 3.69 25.03
CA ASN A 250 9.52 3.80 25.88
C ASN A 250 8.62 2.59 25.59
N TYR A 251 8.70 1.61 26.50
CA TYR A 251 7.76 0.50 26.64
C TYR A 251 6.39 1.02 27.12
#